data_AF-X1CGL9-F1
#
_entry.id   AF-X1CGL9-F1
#
_cell.length_a   1.000
_cell.length_b   1.000
_cell.length_c   1.000
_cell.angle_alpha   90.00
_cell.angle_beta   90.00
_cell.angle_gamma   90.00
#
_symmetry.space_group_name_H-M   'P 1'
#
loop_
_entity.id
_entity.type
_entity.pdbx_description
1 polymer ?
#
loop_
_entity_poly.entity_id
_entity_poly.type
_entity_poly.pdbx_seq_one_letter_code
_entity_poly.pdbx_strand_id
1 'polypeptide(L)' 'MKVYNSLTFQKEEFETLEPGNVKMYVCGVTVYGSPHLGHAKS' A
#
# COMPACT_ATOMS: atom_id res chain seq x y z
N MET A 1 -1.73 0.93 15.92
CA MET A 1 -2.51 1.14 14.67
C MET A 1 -2.43 -0.17 13.91
N LYS A 2 -3.54 -0.75 13.44
CA LYS A 2 -3.50 -2.07 12.80
C LYS A 2 -3.68 -2.00 11.28
N VAL A 3 -2.84 -2.73 10.54
CA VAL A 3 -2.90 -2.85 9.07
C VAL A 3 -3.21 -4.31 8.71
N TYR A 4 -3.99 -4.52 7.65
CA TYR A 4 -4.26 -5.87 7.16
C TYR A 4 -3.06 -6.36 6.33
N ASN A 5 -2.43 -7.43 6.79
CA ASN A 5 -1.30 -8.04 6.11
C ASN A 5 -1.77 -9.17 5.21
N SER A 6 -1.69 -8.99 3.89
CA SER A 6 -2.09 -10.01 2.92
C SER A 6 -1.19 -11.26 2.92
N LEU A 7 0.00 -11.21 3.54
CA LEU A 7 0.87 -12.38 3.69
C LEU A 7 0.34 -13.37 4.73
N THR A 8 -0.28 -12.87 5.79
CA THR A 8 -0.78 -13.66 6.93
C THR A 8 -2.31 -13.69 7.00
N PHE A 9 -2.98 -12.88 6.18
CA PHE A 9 -4.44 -12.71 6.11
C PHE A 9 -5.07 -12.20 7.42
N GLN A 10 -4.32 -11.46 8.22
CA GLN A 10 -4.77 -10.96 9.52
C GLN A 10 -4.47 -9.47 9.69
N LYS A 11 -5.12 -8.85 10.68
CA LYS A 11 -4.80 -7.48 11.10
C LYS A 11 -3.66 -7.52 12.12
N GLU A 12 -2.52 -6.96 11.75
CA GLU A 12 -1.31 -6.90 12.57
C GLU A 12 -1.08 -5.48 13.07
N GLU A 13 -0.39 -5.32 14.20
CA GLU A 13 0.07 -3.99 14.61
C GLU A 13 1.12 -3.49 13.62
N PHE A 14 0.98 -2.24 13.21
CA PHE A 14 1.93 -1.59 12.32
C PHE A 14 3.11 -1.04 13.12
N GLU A 15 4.29 -1.60 12.87
CA GLU A 15 5.56 -1.17 13.45
C GLU A 15 6.50 -0.70 12.34
N THR A 16 7.16 0.44 12.56
CA THR A 16 8.11 1.02 11.61
C THR A 16 9.47 0.35 11.74
N LEU A 17 10.14 0.09 10.61
CA LEU A 17 11.52 -0.42 10.61
C LEU A 17 12.51 0.56 11.28
N GLU A 18 12.32 1.86 11.07
CA GLU A 18 13.10 2.94 11.68
C GLU A 18 12.12 3.86 12.43
N PRO A 19 12.36 4.20 13.71
CA PRO A 19 11.41 5.00 14.49
C PRO A 19 11.01 6.29 13.77
N GLY A 20 9.71 6.50 13.60
CA GLY A 20 9.15 7.69 12.94
C GLY A 20 9.24 7.71 11.41
N ASN A 21 9.81 6.67 10.77
CA ASN A 21 9.98 6.61 9.32
C ASN A 21 9.25 5.42 8.71
N VAL A 22 8.49 5.67 7.63
CA VAL A 22 7.75 4.66 6.88
C VAL A 22 8.34 4.53 5.48
N LYS A 23 8.75 3.32 5.09
CA LYS A 23 9.10 2.99 3.70
C LYS A 23 7.88 2.33 3.05
N MET A 24 7.20 3.06 2.18
CA MET A 24 5.98 2.61 1.50
C MET A 24 6.16 2.63 -0.02
N TYR A 25 5.75 1.56 -0.68
CA TYR A 25 5.77 1.45 -2.14
C TYR A 25 4.41 0.98 -2.64
N VAL A 26 3.93 1.61 -3.71
CA VAL A 26 2.70 1.24 -4.42
C VAL A 26 3.04 1.19 -5.91
N CYS A 27 2.62 0.12 -6.58
CA CYS A 27 2.79 0.02 -8.03
C CYS A 27 2.01 1.14 -8.73
N GLY A 28 2.66 1.80 -9.69
CA GLY A 28 2.01 2.79 -10.55
C GLY A 28 1.19 2.17 -11.68
N VAL A 29 0.62 3.03 -12.52
CA VAL A 29 -0.10 2.63 -13.73
C VAL A 29 0.86 2.43 -14.91
N THR A 30 0.48 1.59 -15.86
CA THR A 30 1.14 1.53 -17.18
C THR A 30 0.65 2.71 -18.04
N VAL A 31 1.59 3.50 -18.58
CA VAL A 31 1.31 4.84 -19.16
C VAL A 31 0.81 4.86 -20.62
N TYR A 32 0.39 3.73 -21.19
CA TYR A 32 -0.06 3.67 -22.59
C TYR A 32 -1.48 4.23 -22.84
N GLY A 33 -2.18 4.69 -21.80
CA GLY A 33 -3.52 5.25 -21.93
C GLY A 33 -3.94 6.11 -20.74
N SER A 34 -5.09 6.77 -20.87
CA SER A 34 -5.64 7.62 -19.83
C SER A 34 -6.06 6.81 -18.59
N PRO A 35 -5.79 7.29 -17.36
CA PRO A 35 -6.25 6.62 -16.15
C PRO A 35 -7.78 6.54 -16.09
N HIS A 36 -8.30 5.41 -15.59
CA HIS A 36 -9.72 5.23 -15.32
C HIS A 36 -10.01 5.16 -13.82
N LEU A 37 -11.29 5.15 -13.43
CA LEU A 37 -11.72 5.20 -12.02
C LEU A 37 -11.10 4.10 -11.14
N GLY A 38 -10.83 2.92 -11.71
CA GLY A 38 -10.12 1.84 -11.00
C GLY A 38 -8.73 2.24 -10.48
N HIS A 39 -7.97 3.03 -11.25
CA HIS A 39 -6.65 3.52 -10.82
C HIS A 39 -6.78 4.55 -9.69
N ALA A 40 -7.81 5.39 -9.73
CA ALA A 40 -8.06 6.38 -8.68
C ALA A 40 -8.55 5.76 -7.36
N LYS A 41 -9.14 4.55 -7.43
CA LYS A 41 -9.55 3.77 -6.25
C LYS A 41 -8.39 3.00 -5.59
N SER A 42 -7.32 2.73 -6.34
CA SER A 42 -6.23 1.85 -5.92
C SER A 42 -5.48 2.38 -4.70
#